data_AF-A0A452YTQ9-F1
#
_entry.id   AF-A0A452YTQ9-F1
#
_cell.length_a   1.000
_cell.length_b   1.000
_cell.length_c   1.000
_cell.angle_alpha   90.00
_cell.angle_beta   90.00
_cell.angle_gamma   90.00
#
_symmetry.space_group_name_H-M   'P 1'
#
loop_
_entity.id
_entity.type
_entity.pdbx_description
1 polymer ?
#
loop_
_entity_poly.entity_id
_entity_poly.type
_entity_poly.pdbx_seq_one_letter_code
_entity_poly.pdbx_strand_id
1 'polypeptide(L)'
;LWTWAAAVVVVAAAAAAAAAAGQEKRLLVGMTLVPGAASTGAGKSATPLINPLFLHPRSPGRTLPCSPDSLPKALACLDGSPPAYHLHRGSGAGARGWLLQFEGGGWCNDAPSCAARAGTRRGSTRLMSKLEVFSGVLSNDPARNPDFYNWNRVKLRYCDGGSFAGDSEFRNGSSVIYMRGQRIWDAIIADLLTKGLAKAEKG
;
A
#
# COMPACT_ATOMS: atom_id res chain seq x y z
N LEU A 1 10.97 -70.11 -53.62
CA LEU A 1 11.37 -70.05 -52.20
C LEU A 1 11.19 -68.61 -51.72
N TRP A 2 10.48 -68.42 -50.62
CA TRP A 2 9.94 -67.15 -50.15
C TRP A 2 11.04 -66.33 -49.45
N THR A 3 11.41 -65.16 -49.98
CA THR A 3 12.25 -64.20 -49.25
C THR A 3 11.34 -63.23 -48.50
N TRP A 4 11.26 -63.44 -47.19
CA TRP A 4 10.55 -62.56 -46.26
C TRP A 4 11.37 -61.29 -46.09
N ALA A 5 10.94 -60.18 -46.69
CA ALA A 5 11.46 -58.87 -46.33
C ALA A 5 10.82 -58.45 -45.00
N ALA A 6 11.56 -58.58 -43.90
CA ALA A 6 11.13 -58.07 -42.60
C ALA A 6 11.12 -56.54 -42.63
N ALA A 7 9.93 -55.94 -42.62
CA ALA A 7 9.77 -54.51 -42.42
C ALA A 7 10.11 -54.16 -40.97
N VAL A 8 11.23 -53.48 -40.76
CA VAL A 8 11.59 -52.90 -39.45
C VAL A 8 10.76 -51.65 -39.25
N VAL A 9 9.68 -51.76 -38.47
CA VAL A 9 8.90 -50.59 -38.02
C VAL A 9 9.64 -49.97 -36.84
N VAL A 10 10.38 -48.89 -37.09
CA VAL A 10 10.94 -48.06 -36.02
C VAL A 10 9.79 -47.22 -35.45
N VAL A 11 9.20 -47.67 -34.34
CA VAL A 11 8.27 -46.86 -33.56
C VAL A 11 9.11 -45.86 -32.77
N ALA A 12 9.25 -44.64 -33.31
CA ALA A 12 9.79 -43.53 -32.54
C ALA A 12 8.74 -43.16 -31.47
N ALA A 13 8.98 -43.59 -30.22
CA ALA A 13 8.23 -43.10 -29.08
C ALA A 13 8.58 -41.62 -28.88
N ALA A 14 7.72 -40.73 -29.36
CA ALA A 14 7.76 -39.32 -28.99
C ALA A 14 7.40 -39.23 -27.51
N ALA A 15 8.41 -39.11 -26.65
CA ALA A 15 8.20 -38.74 -25.26
C ALA A 15 7.64 -37.31 -25.24
N ALA A 16 6.33 -37.18 -25.10
CA ALA A 16 5.70 -35.92 -24.77
C ALA A 16 6.17 -35.53 -23.36
N ALA A 17 7.19 -34.67 -23.28
CA ALA A 17 7.51 -33.97 -22.06
C ALA A 17 6.31 -33.07 -21.74
N ALA A 18 5.43 -33.54 -20.86
CA ALA A 18 4.45 -32.67 -20.23
C ALA A 18 5.23 -31.60 -19.47
N ALA A 19 5.23 -30.38 -20.00
CA ALA A 19 5.70 -29.22 -19.27
C ALA A 19 4.84 -29.12 -18.01
N ALA A 20 5.39 -29.56 -16.87
CA ALA A 20 4.86 -29.20 -15.58
C ALA A 20 4.97 -27.67 -15.51
N ALA A 21 3.87 -26.99 -15.80
CA ALA A 21 3.71 -25.57 -15.50
C ALA A 21 3.86 -25.46 -13.99
N GLY A 22 5.09 -25.20 -13.53
CA GLY A 22 5.40 -25.03 -12.13
C GLY A 22 4.47 -23.96 -11.58
N GLN A 23 3.73 -24.30 -10.52
CA GLN A 23 2.97 -23.32 -9.78
C GLN A 23 3.94 -22.24 -9.30
N GLU A 24 3.93 -21.12 -10.01
CA GLU A 24 4.66 -19.93 -9.65
C GLU A 24 4.19 -19.51 -8.26
N LYS A 25 5.08 -19.64 -7.27
CA LYS A 25 4.80 -19.18 -5.91
C LYS A 25 4.78 -17.65 -5.94
N ARG A 26 3.63 -17.07 -6.29
CA ARG A 26 3.41 -15.62 -6.33
C ARG A 26 3.73 -15.04 -4.95
N LEU A 27 4.57 -14.02 -4.93
CA LEU A 27 4.88 -13.32 -3.70
C LEU A 27 3.72 -12.39 -3.33
N LEU A 28 2.83 -12.87 -2.46
CA LEU A 28 1.74 -12.08 -1.90
C LEU A 28 2.23 -11.30 -0.68
N VAL A 29 2.08 -9.98 -0.71
CA VAL A 29 2.54 -9.08 0.35
C VAL A 29 1.34 -8.36 0.96
N GLY A 30 1.24 -8.38 2.28
CA GLY A 30 0.17 -7.73 3.04
C GLY A 30 0.29 -6.21 3.09
N MET A 31 -0.86 -5.54 3.11
CA MET A 31 -0.96 -4.09 3.24
C MET A 31 -0.61 -3.65 4.67
N THR A 32 0.18 -2.59 4.77
CA THR A 32 0.46 -1.85 6.00
C THR A 32 -0.21 -0.49 5.93
N LEU A 33 -1.12 -0.20 6.85
CA LEU A 33 -1.70 1.13 7.00
C LEU A 33 -0.70 2.04 7.72
N VAL A 34 -0.59 3.29 7.30
CA VAL A 34 0.31 4.26 7.94
C VAL A 34 -0.32 4.75 9.24
N PRO A 35 0.38 4.65 10.39
CA PRO A 35 -0.11 5.14 11.68
C PRO A 35 -0.39 6.65 11.66
N GLY A 36 -1.33 7.12 12.48
CA GLY A 36 -1.67 8.55 12.59
C GLY A 36 -2.71 9.05 11.58
N ALA A 37 -3.24 8.17 10.74
CA ALA A 37 -4.34 8.48 9.85
C ALA A 37 -5.69 8.24 10.55
N ALA A 38 -6.40 9.33 10.85
CA ALA A 38 -7.69 9.29 11.52
C ALA A 38 -8.76 8.67 10.60
N SER A 39 -9.13 7.42 10.87
CA SER A 39 -10.38 6.85 10.39
C SER A 39 -11.51 7.30 11.30
N THR A 40 -12.27 8.32 10.92
CA THR A 40 -13.67 8.42 11.37
C THR A 40 -14.55 8.02 10.20
N GLY A 41 -14.88 6.74 10.13
CA GLY A 41 -16.04 6.31 9.36
C GLY A 41 -17.28 7.03 9.88
N ALA A 42 -18.17 7.41 8.97
CA ALA A 42 -19.48 7.91 9.31
C ALA A 42 -20.19 6.91 10.25
N GLY A 43 -20.55 7.36 11.46
CA GLY A 43 -21.16 6.50 12.46
C GLY A 43 -21.53 7.27 13.73
N LYS A 44 -22.71 7.90 13.68
CA LYS A 44 -23.59 8.38 14.77
C LYS A 44 -22.93 8.78 16.10
N SER A 45 -22.99 10.08 16.35
CA SER A 45 -22.78 10.74 17.64
C SER A 45 -23.51 10.01 18.78
N ALA A 46 -22.74 9.52 19.75
CA ALA A 46 -23.26 9.11 21.05
C ALA A 46 -22.86 10.19 22.07
N THR A 47 -23.84 10.94 22.53
CA THR A 47 -23.72 11.93 23.61
C THR A 47 -23.41 11.21 24.93
N PRO A 48 -22.34 11.56 25.67
CA PRO A 48 -22.21 11.10 27.04
C PRO A 48 -23.03 12.02 27.96
N LEU A 49 -23.92 11.42 28.75
CA LEU A 49 -24.59 12.06 29.87
C LEU A 49 -23.54 12.36 30.96
N ILE A 50 -23.39 13.64 31.30
CA ILE A 50 -22.48 14.13 32.35
C ILE A 50 -23.23 14.03 33.70
N ASN A 51 -22.67 13.30 34.66
CA ASN A 51 -23.18 13.28 36.04
C ASN A 51 -22.43 14.34 36.88
N PRO A 52 -23.12 15.33 37.52
CA PRO A 52 -22.43 16.45 38.17
C PRO A 52 -22.33 16.19 39.67
N LEU A 53 -21.23 15.61 40.15
CA LEU A 53 -20.90 15.63 41.57
C LEU A 53 -19.43 15.23 41.73
N PHE A 54 -18.51 16.18 41.55
CA PHE A 54 -17.22 16.24 42.26
C PHE A 54 -16.59 17.62 41.99
N LEU A 55 -16.80 18.55 42.93
CA LEU A 55 -16.03 19.80 43.05
C LEU A 55 -14.80 19.52 43.92
N HIS A 56 -13.60 19.75 43.40
CA HIS A 56 -12.39 20.00 44.18
C HIS A 56 -11.50 21.07 43.49
N PRO A 57 -10.70 21.85 44.23
CA PRO A 57 -10.18 23.16 43.81
C PRO A 57 -8.80 23.14 43.12
N ARG A 58 -8.54 24.22 42.35
CA ARG A 58 -7.32 24.67 41.61
C ARG A 58 -5.96 24.26 42.24
N SER A 59 -4.94 23.88 41.47
CA SER A 59 -3.96 24.76 40.74
C SER A 59 -2.85 23.90 40.05
N PRO A 60 -1.82 24.48 39.38
CA PRO A 60 -1.76 25.05 38.03
C PRO A 60 -0.88 24.20 37.08
N GLY A 61 -1.40 23.85 35.91
CA GLY A 61 -0.64 23.12 34.88
C GLY A 61 -1.52 22.96 33.67
N ARG A 62 -1.68 24.04 32.90
CA ARG A 62 -2.57 24.06 31.74
C ARG A 62 -1.86 23.37 30.56
N THR A 63 -1.77 22.04 30.60
CA THR A 63 -1.79 21.27 29.35
C THR A 63 -3.16 21.53 28.74
N LEU A 64 -3.21 22.37 27.71
CA LEU A 64 -4.42 22.57 26.92
C LEU A 64 -4.89 21.17 26.49
N PRO A 65 -6.10 20.72 26.87
CA PRO A 65 -6.66 19.53 26.26
C PRO A 65 -6.77 19.82 24.78
N CYS A 66 -6.15 18.98 23.94
CA CYS A 66 -6.39 19.00 22.51
C CYS A 66 -7.90 18.89 22.31
N SER A 67 -8.53 19.98 21.88
CA SER A 67 -9.94 19.96 21.49
C SER A 67 -10.10 18.89 20.39
N PRO A 68 -11.08 17.98 20.49
CA PRO A 68 -11.33 16.98 19.46
C PRO A 68 -11.77 17.60 18.11
N ASP A 69 -12.12 18.89 18.10
CA ASP A 69 -12.64 19.60 16.93
C ASP A 69 -11.57 20.25 16.05
N SER A 70 -10.28 19.96 16.30
CA SER A 70 -9.23 20.14 15.30
C SER A 70 -8.52 18.82 15.08
N LEU A 71 -9.21 17.87 14.44
CA LEU A 71 -8.57 16.68 13.86
C LEU A 71 -7.31 17.14 13.13
N PRO A 72 -6.13 16.56 13.39
CA PRO A 72 -4.91 16.98 12.73
C PRO A 72 -5.16 16.89 11.23
N LYS A 73 -4.92 17.99 10.51
CA LYS A 73 -4.67 18.09 9.05
C LYS A 73 -4.46 16.71 8.39
N ALA A 74 -5.57 16.02 8.08
CA ALA A 74 -5.61 14.56 8.11
C ALA A 74 -4.66 13.92 7.08
N LEU A 75 -3.80 13.01 7.55
CA LEU A 75 -3.09 12.05 6.72
C LEU A 75 -4.12 11.07 6.16
N ALA A 76 -4.63 11.34 4.97
CA ALA A 76 -5.78 10.62 4.43
C ALA A 76 -5.73 10.51 2.91
N CYS A 77 -6.29 9.42 2.39
CA CYS A 77 -6.69 9.26 1.00
C CYS A 77 -7.85 10.19 0.64
N LEU A 78 -8.21 10.27 -0.65
CA LEU A 78 -9.30 11.13 -1.14
C LEU A 78 -10.61 10.97 -0.36
N ASP A 79 -10.95 9.75 0.07
CA ASP A 79 -12.17 9.43 0.83
C ASP A 79 -12.04 9.56 2.37
N GLY A 80 -10.88 9.98 2.88
CA GLY A 80 -10.62 10.03 4.32
C GLY A 80 -10.04 8.74 4.93
N SER A 81 -9.88 7.66 4.15
CA SER A 81 -9.25 6.43 4.63
C SER A 81 -7.75 6.60 4.85
N PRO A 82 -7.12 5.80 5.75
CA PRO A 82 -5.69 5.88 5.97
C PRO A 82 -4.90 5.45 4.73
N PRO A 83 -3.78 6.12 4.38
CA PRO A 83 -2.90 5.67 3.31
C PRO A 83 -2.17 4.39 3.70
N ALA A 84 -1.59 3.72 2.69
CA ALA A 84 -0.98 2.41 2.88
C ALA A 84 0.20 2.15 1.93
N TYR A 85 1.00 1.14 2.29
CA TYR A 85 2.01 0.56 1.42
C TYR A 85 2.12 -0.95 1.68
N HIS A 86 2.84 -1.66 0.83
CA HIS A 86 3.24 -3.06 1.06
C HIS A 86 4.74 -3.13 1.22
N LEU A 87 5.24 -3.90 2.18
CA LEU A 87 6.66 -4.07 2.43
C LEU A 87 7.01 -5.55 2.51
N HIS A 88 7.91 -5.98 1.64
CA HIS A 88 8.58 -7.27 1.73
C HIS A 88 10.03 -7.06 2.17
N ARG A 89 10.45 -7.76 3.23
CA ARG A 89 11.79 -7.60 3.80
C ARG A 89 12.87 -8.24 2.93
N GLY A 90 14.01 -7.55 2.86
CA GLY A 90 15.22 -8.06 2.22
C GLY A 90 15.91 -9.13 3.06
N SER A 91 16.90 -9.79 2.47
CA SER A 91 17.69 -10.85 3.09
C SER A 91 19.13 -10.87 2.58
N GLY A 92 20.03 -11.47 3.35
CA GLY A 92 21.45 -11.60 2.98
C GLY A 92 22.10 -10.26 2.66
N ALA A 93 22.87 -10.22 1.57
CA ALA A 93 23.56 -9.01 1.11
C ALA A 93 22.59 -7.86 0.75
N GLY A 94 21.36 -8.16 0.32
CA GLY A 94 20.36 -7.15 -0.01
C GLY A 94 19.62 -6.58 1.21
N ALA A 95 19.85 -7.06 2.43
CA ALA A 95 19.08 -6.67 3.61
C ALA A 95 19.15 -5.17 3.96
N ARG A 96 20.19 -4.46 3.49
CA ARG A 96 20.33 -3.00 3.62
C ARG A 96 19.98 -2.22 2.34
N GLY A 97 19.67 -2.90 1.24
CA GLY A 97 19.14 -2.29 0.02
C GLY A 97 17.64 -2.02 0.12
N TRP A 98 17.17 -0.95 -0.51
CA TRP A 98 15.76 -0.53 -0.52
C TRP A 98 15.29 -0.13 -1.91
N LEU A 99 14.18 -0.70 -2.35
CA LEU A 99 13.49 -0.36 -3.58
C LEU A 99 12.08 0.13 -3.26
N LEU A 100 11.78 1.38 -3.60
CA LEU A 100 10.47 1.99 -3.42
C LEU A 100 9.80 2.16 -4.79
N GLN A 101 8.74 1.41 -5.05
CA GLN A 101 7.92 1.51 -6.26
C GLN A 101 6.62 2.24 -5.97
N PHE A 102 6.33 3.26 -6.78
CA PHE A 102 5.07 3.99 -6.74
C PHE A 102 4.01 3.26 -7.57
N GLU A 103 2.84 3.01 -6.99
CA GLU A 103 1.69 2.58 -7.78
C GLU A 103 1.23 3.71 -8.71
N GLY A 104 1.18 3.46 -10.02
CA GLY A 104 0.64 4.41 -10.99
C GLY A 104 -0.89 4.36 -11.03
N GLY A 105 -1.52 5.27 -11.78
CA GLY A 105 -2.98 5.29 -11.85
C GLY A 105 -3.67 6.48 -12.50
N GLY A 106 -2.91 7.39 -13.11
CA GLY A 106 -3.41 8.68 -13.59
C GLY A 106 -3.91 9.58 -12.46
N TRP A 107 -4.33 10.78 -12.83
CA TRP A 107 -4.75 11.84 -11.91
C TRP A 107 -6.25 12.08 -11.95
N CYS A 108 -6.76 12.79 -10.96
CA CYS A 108 -7.99 13.57 -11.07
C CYS A 108 -7.62 15.06 -11.10
N ASN A 109 -8.33 15.84 -11.90
CA ASN A 109 -7.90 17.22 -12.23
C ASN A 109 -8.84 18.29 -11.68
N ASP A 110 -9.99 17.89 -11.13
CA ASP A 110 -11.00 18.79 -10.58
C ASP A 110 -11.78 18.11 -9.44
N ALA A 111 -12.55 18.90 -8.69
CA ALA A 111 -13.30 18.38 -7.55
C ALA A 111 -14.29 17.25 -7.91
N PRO A 112 -15.09 17.33 -8.99
CA PRO A 112 -15.96 16.24 -9.40
C PRO A 112 -15.21 14.95 -9.75
N SER A 113 -14.13 15.02 -10.53
CA SER A 113 -13.33 13.86 -10.92
C SER A 113 -12.61 13.24 -9.72
N CYS A 114 -12.15 14.04 -8.77
CA CYS A 114 -11.56 13.55 -7.53
C CYS A 114 -12.60 12.93 -6.59
N ALA A 115 -13.80 13.51 -6.50
CA ALA A 115 -14.90 12.92 -5.74
C ALA A 115 -15.33 11.56 -6.33
N ALA A 116 -15.44 11.45 -7.64
CA ALA A 116 -15.71 10.17 -8.31
C ALA A 116 -14.57 9.16 -8.03
N ARG A 117 -13.32 9.60 -8.08
CA ARG A 117 -12.16 8.73 -7.82
C ARG A 117 -12.06 8.26 -6.36
N ALA A 118 -12.51 9.07 -5.40
CA ALA A 118 -12.60 8.71 -3.98
C ALA A 118 -13.42 7.42 -3.76
N GLY A 119 -14.47 7.21 -4.57
CA GLY A 119 -15.29 6.00 -4.55
C GLY A 119 -14.66 4.76 -5.21
N THR A 120 -13.35 4.75 -5.47
CA THR A 120 -12.64 3.65 -6.14
C THR A 120 -11.43 3.16 -5.34
N ARG A 121 -10.86 2.02 -5.75
CA ARG A 121 -9.57 1.54 -5.21
C ARG A 121 -8.40 2.51 -5.38
N ARG A 122 -8.52 3.57 -6.19
CA ARG A 122 -7.46 4.58 -6.40
C ARG A 122 -7.66 5.86 -5.58
N GLY A 123 -8.72 5.92 -4.78
CA GLY A 123 -9.00 7.03 -3.86
C GLY A 123 -9.34 6.59 -2.44
N SER A 124 -9.43 5.28 -2.20
CA SER A 124 -9.77 4.70 -0.90
C SER A 124 -9.03 3.39 -0.65
N THR A 125 -8.31 3.31 0.47
CA THR A 125 -7.74 2.03 0.93
C THR A 125 -8.80 1.06 1.44
N ARG A 126 -10.02 1.53 1.75
CA ARG A 126 -11.17 0.66 2.09
C ARG A 126 -11.58 -0.20 0.89
N LEU A 127 -11.37 0.32 -0.32
CA LEU A 127 -11.72 -0.34 -1.60
C LEU A 127 -10.50 -1.00 -2.29
N MET A 128 -9.32 -0.96 -1.66
CA MET A 128 -8.12 -1.63 -2.17
C MET A 128 -8.01 -3.07 -1.69
N SER A 129 -7.42 -3.93 -2.55
CA SER A 129 -6.98 -5.27 -2.14
C SER A 129 -5.95 -5.16 -1.01
N LYS A 130 -6.12 -5.98 0.02
CA LYS A 130 -5.20 -6.06 1.17
C LYS A 130 -3.94 -6.86 0.87
N LEU A 131 -3.97 -7.64 -0.21
CA LEU A 131 -2.84 -8.41 -0.72
C LEU A 131 -2.42 -7.85 -2.08
N GLU A 132 -1.12 -7.74 -2.28
CA GLU A 132 -0.52 -7.32 -3.54
C GLU A 132 0.48 -8.36 -4.02
N VAL A 133 0.42 -8.72 -5.30
CA VAL A 133 1.40 -9.60 -5.92
C VAL A 133 2.62 -8.77 -6.29
N PHE A 134 3.77 -9.12 -5.71
CA PHE A 134 5.05 -8.53 -6.09
C PHE A 134 5.62 -9.29 -7.29
N SER A 135 5.79 -8.59 -8.41
CA SER A 135 6.27 -9.13 -9.69
C SER A 135 7.22 -8.13 -10.37
N GLY A 136 7.85 -8.55 -11.48
CA GLY A 136 8.84 -7.72 -12.19
C GLY A 136 9.97 -7.28 -11.25
N VAL A 137 10.26 -5.99 -11.22
CA VAL A 137 11.28 -5.39 -10.33
C VAL A 137 10.99 -5.56 -8.83
N LEU A 138 9.76 -5.93 -8.44
CA LEU A 138 9.43 -6.25 -7.05
C LEU A 138 9.52 -7.76 -6.73
N SER A 139 9.75 -8.61 -7.74
CA SER A 139 9.85 -10.06 -7.57
C SER A 139 10.97 -10.45 -6.62
N ASN A 140 10.80 -11.55 -5.88
CA ASN A 140 11.87 -12.20 -5.11
C ASN A 140 12.58 -13.32 -5.90
N ASP A 141 12.24 -13.48 -7.17
CA ASP A 141 12.87 -14.45 -8.06
C ASP A 141 14.10 -13.82 -8.75
N PRO A 142 15.32 -14.29 -8.49
CA PRO A 142 16.54 -13.74 -9.10
C PRO A 142 16.58 -13.87 -10.62
N ALA A 143 15.86 -14.82 -11.22
CA ALA A 143 15.78 -14.93 -12.68
C ALA A 143 14.98 -13.78 -13.31
N ARG A 144 14.11 -13.13 -12.54
CA ARG A 144 13.24 -12.03 -12.99
C ARG A 144 13.65 -10.66 -12.44
N ASN A 145 14.32 -10.65 -11.31
CA ASN A 145 14.79 -9.45 -10.63
C ASN A 145 16.24 -9.66 -10.14
N PRO A 146 17.21 -9.80 -11.06
CA PRO A 146 18.58 -10.15 -10.69
C PRO A 146 19.22 -9.14 -9.72
N ASP A 147 18.83 -7.88 -9.82
CA ASP A 147 19.44 -6.78 -9.07
C ASP A 147 18.85 -6.63 -7.66
N PHE A 148 17.53 -6.82 -7.51
CA PHE A 148 16.81 -6.44 -6.28
C PHE A 148 16.03 -7.57 -5.61
N TYR A 149 16.16 -8.84 -6.04
CA TYR A 149 15.36 -9.97 -5.53
C TYR A 149 15.52 -10.23 -4.02
N ASN A 150 16.60 -9.76 -3.40
CA ASN A 150 16.85 -9.86 -1.96
C ASN A 150 16.88 -8.50 -1.22
N TRP A 151 16.48 -7.40 -1.87
CA TRP A 151 16.35 -6.08 -1.23
C TRP A 151 15.07 -5.94 -0.38
N ASN A 152 15.00 -4.92 0.47
CA ASN A 152 13.71 -4.48 1.00
C ASN A 152 12.92 -3.86 -0.15
N ARG A 153 11.72 -4.38 -0.41
CA ARG A 153 10.90 -3.95 -1.54
C ARG A 153 9.60 -3.38 -1.03
N VAL A 154 9.29 -2.15 -1.44
CA VAL A 154 8.12 -1.40 -1.00
C VAL A 154 7.28 -1.02 -2.22
N LYS A 155 5.97 -1.25 -2.14
CA LYS A 155 5.00 -0.70 -3.09
C LYS A 155 4.12 0.31 -2.36
N LEU A 156 4.28 1.59 -2.69
CA LEU A 156 3.46 2.67 -2.16
C LEU A 156 2.09 2.62 -2.84
N ARG A 157 1.00 2.57 -2.06
CA ARG A 157 -0.36 2.49 -2.62
C ARG A 157 -0.91 3.87 -2.93
N TYR A 158 -1.42 4.01 -4.15
CA TYR A 158 -1.89 5.27 -4.68
C TYR A 158 -3.33 5.56 -4.30
N CYS A 159 -3.56 6.61 -3.51
CA CYS A 159 -4.90 6.99 -3.06
C CYS A 159 -5.18 8.50 -2.98
N ASP A 160 -4.24 9.34 -3.40
CA ASP A 160 -4.27 10.79 -3.22
C ASP A 160 -4.78 11.56 -4.45
N GLY A 161 -4.83 10.92 -5.63
CA GLY A 161 -5.27 11.56 -6.88
C GLY A 161 -4.23 12.48 -7.55
N GLY A 162 -3.06 12.67 -6.93
CA GLY A 162 -2.05 13.68 -7.28
C GLY A 162 -0.62 13.15 -7.45
N SER A 163 -0.43 11.85 -7.67
CA SER A 163 0.89 11.17 -7.67
C SER A 163 1.78 11.49 -6.47
N PHE A 164 1.24 11.39 -5.25
CA PHE A 164 1.96 11.68 -4.01
C PHE A 164 2.47 13.13 -3.92
N ALA A 165 1.87 14.04 -4.68
CA ALA A 165 2.14 15.47 -4.63
C ALA A 165 0.92 16.24 -4.12
N GLY A 166 1.15 17.51 -3.80
CA GLY A 166 0.10 18.44 -3.37
C GLY A 166 -0.36 18.21 -1.93
N ASP A 167 -1.00 19.25 -1.39
CA ASP A 167 -1.58 19.25 -0.05
C ASP A 167 -2.78 20.21 0.01
N SER A 168 -3.92 19.77 -0.50
CA SER A 168 -5.15 20.56 -0.53
C SER A 168 -6.35 19.72 -0.10
N GLU A 169 -7.47 20.39 0.12
CA GLU A 169 -8.76 19.75 0.30
C GLU A 169 -9.85 20.56 -0.39
N PHE A 170 -10.89 19.86 -0.81
CA PHE A 170 -12.10 20.47 -1.35
C PHE A 170 -13.27 20.16 -0.42
N ARG A 171 -14.06 21.18 -0.08
CA ARG A 171 -15.23 21.05 0.80
C ARG A 171 -16.49 21.46 0.06
N ASN A 172 -17.50 20.62 0.12
CA ASN A 172 -18.85 20.93 -0.35
C ASN A 172 -19.86 20.47 0.70
N GLY A 173 -20.37 21.42 1.49
CA GLY A 173 -21.18 21.13 2.66
C GLY A 173 -20.41 20.29 3.68
N SER A 174 -20.95 19.13 4.04
CA SER A 174 -20.30 18.16 4.93
C SER A 174 -19.30 17.23 4.22
N SER A 175 -19.28 17.23 2.88
CA SER A 175 -18.38 16.37 2.10
C SER A 175 -17.00 17.02 1.96
N VAL A 176 -15.96 16.23 2.23
CA VAL A 176 -14.56 16.66 2.10
C VAL A 176 -13.81 15.67 1.21
N ILE A 177 -13.06 16.18 0.24
CA ILE A 177 -12.12 15.42 -0.58
C ILE A 177 -10.69 15.83 -0.19
N TYR A 178 -9.88 14.85 0.20
CA TYR A 178 -8.53 15.07 0.73
C TYR A 178 -7.45 14.78 -0.33
N MET A 179 -6.83 15.82 -0.89
CA MET A 179 -5.71 15.70 -1.83
C MET A 179 -4.40 15.88 -1.06
N ARG A 180 -3.96 14.81 -0.38
CA ARG A 180 -2.89 14.87 0.64
C ARG A 180 -1.60 14.15 0.20
N GLY A 181 -1.29 14.15 -1.09
CA GLY A 181 -0.19 13.38 -1.66
C GLY A 181 1.15 13.62 -0.96
N GLN A 182 1.54 14.88 -0.75
CA GLN A 182 2.79 15.23 -0.06
C GLN A 182 2.82 14.71 1.38
N ARG A 183 1.71 14.86 2.13
CA ARG A 183 1.61 14.36 3.51
C ARG A 183 1.70 12.84 3.57
N ILE A 184 1.09 12.16 2.58
CA ILE A 184 1.15 10.70 2.46
C ILE A 184 2.57 10.24 2.22
N TRP A 185 3.29 10.88 1.29
CA TRP A 185 4.70 10.60 1.05
C TRP A 185 5.54 10.78 2.33
N ASP A 186 5.45 11.94 2.98
CA ASP A 186 6.23 12.25 4.17
C ASP A 186 5.98 11.23 5.29
N ALA A 187 4.71 10.85 5.51
CA ALA A 187 4.35 9.90 6.55
C ALA A 187 4.82 8.47 6.24
N ILE A 188 4.72 8.03 4.97
CA ILE A 188 5.25 6.72 4.57
C ILE A 188 6.77 6.69 4.77
N ILE A 189 7.48 7.73 4.35
CA ILE A 189 8.94 7.79 4.52
C ILE A 189 9.32 7.81 6.00
N ALA A 190 8.67 8.63 6.82
CA ALA A 190 8.89 8.66 8.26
C ALA A 190 8.72 7.27 8.89
N ASP A 191 7.63 6.56 8.55
CA ASP A 191 7.38 5.22 9.05
C ASP A 191 8.42 4.20 8.55
N LEU A 192 8.83 4.25 7.27
CA LEU A 192 9.87 3.39 6.71
C LEU A 192 11.25 3.63 7.32
N LEU A 193 11.59 4.88 7.66
CA LEU A 193 12.84 5.24 8.34
C LEU A 193 12.96 4.49 9.68
N THR A 194 11.89 4.45 10.47
CA THR A 194 11.86 3.66 11.73
C THR A 194 11.99 2.15 11.50
N LYS A 195 11.58 1.69 10.32
CA LYS A 195 11.62 0.28 9.89
C LYS A 195 12.95 -0.13 9.26
N GLY A 196 13.96 0.74 9.27
CA GLY A 196 15.33 0.44 8.85
C GLY A 196 15.78 1.18 7.60
N LEU A 197 14.91 1.94 6.92
CA LEU A 197 15.31 2.75 5.76
C LEU A 197 16.38 3.79 6.14
N ALA A 198 16.40 4.25 7.40
CA ALA A 198 17.42 5.16 7.91
C ALA A 198 18.86 4.57 7.89
N LYS A 199 18.98 3.24 7.78
CA LYS A 199 20.25 2.51 7.71
C LYS A 199 20.52 1.94 6.32
N ALA A 200 19.80 2.42 5.30
CA ALA A 200 19.96 1.96 3.93
C ALA A 200 21.37 2.24 3.43
N GLU A 201 21.94 1.28 2.70
CA GLU A 201 23.15 1.51 1.93
C GLU A 201 22.82 2.25 0.64
N LYS A 202 23.72 3.15 0.23
CA LYS A 202 23.68 3.69 -1.13
C LYS A 202 24.24 2.60 -2.05
N GLY A 203 23.40 2.12 -2.96
CA GLY A 203 23.81 1.27 -4.08
C GLY A 203 24.47 2.09 -5.18
#